data_AF-A0A2G4FP95-F1
#
_entry.id   AF-A0A2G4FP95-F1
#
_cell.length_a   1.000
_cell.length_b   1.000
_cell.length_c   1.000
_cell.angle_alpha   90.00
_cell.angle_beta   90.00
_cell.angle_gamma   90.00
#
_symmetry.space_group_name_H-M   'P 1'
#
loop_
_entity.id
_entity.type
_entity.pdbx_description
1 polymer ?
#
loop_
_entity_poly.entity_id
_entity_poly.type
_entity_poly.pdbx_seq_one_letter_code
_entity_poly.pdbx_strand_id
1 'polypeptide(L)'
;MDISVQEDLVFVADIVFDRPLRKPFSYLIPTELFNSISKGKRVRVPLGKGNKPTIGFCVDTRHISSDPKLKSIFAIMDEEPLVSTHLLEFTKWIADYYLCGWGQVLQAVVPAWVRSGATTPKVFIVDFSDKFHISSATKKFSPQQTRIFEQLNLLHPITIKELCIKSACTPSVVNRLVETDWLVKTAIDEGQAFFGALQTIPLDPSIHLNDEQIAVSKTITDQINSGKFCTFLLHGVTGSGKTEVYLEAIEATIKNGRQAIVMVPEISLTPQTVYRFKKRFSKIVVLHSNLREAERGKNWKLVAEGKVDVVIGPRSTVFAPCPNLGLIVIDEEHENSFKQDNTPRYHGRDIAVKRARMLDIPIVLGSATPSFESWHNACKNNYKMLTLSKRVRNLPMPPVYIVDMKTSPPASPSLRGMISEDLQKGMKRALSQNGQVMLFLNRRGFHTFIQCPTCKTVENCKHCDLAMTFHKRKNILLCHHCGD
;
A
#
# COMPACT_ATOMS: atom_id res chain seq x y z
N MET A 1 63.27 -11.64 -20.50
CA MET A 1 62.23 -10.73 -21.02
C MET A 1 60.89 -11.35 -20.68
N ASP A 2 60.40 -11.12 -19.47
CA ASP A 2 59.03 -11.46 -19.11
C ASP A 2 58.14 -10.29 -19.53
N ILE A 3 57.45 -10.45 -20.65
CA ILE A 3 56.38 -9.54 -21.05
C ILE A 3 55.17 -9.97 -20.22
N SER A 4 55.02 -9.34 -19.06
CA SER A 4 53.76 -9.39 -18.31
C SER A 4 52.67 -8.80 -19.20
N VAL A 5 51.81 -9.64 -19.78
CA VAL A 5 50.57 -9.20 -20.42
C VAL A 5 49.70 -8.61 -19.31
N GLN A 6 49.79 -7.29 -19.16
CA GLN A 6 48.92 -6.53 -18.28
C GLN A 6 47.53 -6.60 -18.92
N GLU A 7 46.63 -7.43 -18.37
CA GLU A 7 45.25 -7.50 -18.86
C GLU A 7 44.62 -6.11 -18.71
N ASP A 8 44.28 -5.47 -19.82
CA ASP A 8 43.55 -4.20 -19.83
C ASP A 8 42.16 -4.42 -19.22
N LEU A 9 42.03 -4.11 -17.93
CA LEU A 9 40.77 -4.16 -17.21
C LEU A 9 39.90 -2.95 -17.57
N VAL A 10 38.66 -3.20 -17.97
CA VAL A 10 37.65 -2.17 -18.26
C VAL A 10 36.61 -2.12 -17.15
N PHE A 11 36.12 -0.91 -16.83
CA PHE A 11 35.07 -0.71 -15.84
C PHE A 11 33.69 -0.82 -16.49
N VAL A 12 32.85 -1.73 -15.99
CA VAL A 12 31.52 -2.02 -16.55
C VAL A 12 30.41 -1.90 -15.52
N ALA A 13 29.21 -1.56 -16.00
CA ALA A 13 27.97 -1.60 -15.23
C ALA A 13 27.04 -2.68 -15.79
N ASP A 14 26.41 -3.46 -14.90
CA ASP A 14 25.37 -4.41 -15.24
C ASP A 14 24.00 -3.71 -15.16
N ILE A 15 23.26 -3.73 -16.27
CA ILE A 15 22.03 -2.98 -16.46
C ILE A 15 20.85 -3.92 -16.71
N VAL A 16 19.73 -3.69 -16.02
CA VAL A 16 18.47 -4.41 -16.25
C VAL A 16 17.39 -3.50 -16.84
N PHE A 17 16.49 -4.09 -17.62
CA PHE A 17 15.44 -3.38 -18.35
C PHE A 17 14.06 -3.91 -17.99
N ASP A 18 13.03 -3.08 -18.17
CA ASP A 18 11.62 -3.46 -18.08
C ASP A 18 11.23 -4.38 -19.25
N ARG A 19 11.76 -5.60 -19.21
CA ARG A 19 11.60 -6.67 -20.20
C ARG A 19 11.69 -8.02 -19.46
N PRO A 20 11.08 -9.09 -19.99
CA PRO A 20 11.13 -10.43 -19.39
C PRO A 20 12.50 -11.10 -19.62
N LEU A 21 13.57 -10.45 -19.14
CA LEU A 21 14.96 -10.89 -19.27
C LEU A 21 15.51 -11.20 -17.88
N ARG A 22 16.06 -12.40 -17.72
CA ARG A 22 16.58 -12.89 -16.43
C ARG A 22 18.00 -12.40 -16.12
N LYS A 23 18.78 -12.09 -17.15
CA LYS A 23 20.17 -11.67 -17.02
C LYS A 23 20.32 -10.17 -17.25
N PRO A 24 21.16 -9.48 -16.45
CA PRO A 24 21.61 -8.13 -16.77
C PRO A 24 22.44 -8.11 -18.06
N PHE A 25 22.57 -6.91 -18.64
CA PHE A 25 23.46 -6.63 -19.77
C PHE A 25 24.60 -5.75 -19.28
N SER A 26 25.84 -6.13 -19.55
CA SER A 26 27.01 -5.35 -19.20
C SER A 26 27.27 -4.24 -20.23
N TYR A 27 27.64 -3.06 -19.75
CA TYR A 27 28.00 -1.90 -20.56
C TYR A 27 29.29 -1.27 -20.06
N LEU A 28 30.12 -0.77 -20.97
CA LEU A 28 31.29 0.03 -20.61
C LEU A 28 30.85 1.33 -19.95
N ILE A 29 31.55 1.70 -18.89
CA ILE A 29 31.38 3.00 -18.24
C ILE A 29 32.42 3.94 -18.90
N PRO A 30 32.01 5.05 -19.52
CA PRO A 30 32.93 6.10 -19.94
C PRO A 30 33.68 6.71 -18.75
N THR A 31 34.92 7.15 -18.96
CA THR A 31 35.77 7.74 -17.91
C THR A 31 35.11 8.94 -17.23
N GLU A 32 34.32 9.74 -17.95
CA GLU A 32 33.60 10.88 -17.37
C GLU A 32 32.51 10.48 -16.37
N LEU A 33 32.04 9.23 -16.42
CA LEU A 33 30.95 8.72 -15.60
C LEU A 33 31.42 7.88 -14.41
N PHE A 34 32.72 7.64 -14.24
CA PHE A 34 33.28 6.78 -13.19
C PHE A 34 32.86 7.19 -11.78
N ASN A 35 32.89 8.49 -11.47
CA ASN A 35 32.55 8.99 -10.13
C ASN A 35 31.05 9.13 -9.90
N SER A 36 30.26 9.13 -10.97
CA SER A 36 28.82 9.40 -10.91
C SER A 36 27.99 8.13 -10.93
N ILE A 37 28.49 7.03 -11.51
CA ILE A 37 27.76 5.77 -11.61
C ILE A 37 27.72 5.05 -10.26
N SER A 38 26.57 4.52 -9.91
CA SER A 38 26.42 3.64 -8.76
C SER A 38 25.17 2.77 -8.90
N LYS A 39 25.08 1.71 -8.09
CA LYS A 39 23.92 0.82 -8.05
C LYS A 39 22.67 1.62 -7.70
N GLY A 40 21.55 1.28 -8.33
CA GLY A 40 20.25 1.89 -8.07
C GLY A 40 19.96 3.16 -8.86
N LYS A 41 20.95 3.70 -9.58
CA LYS A 41 20.75 4.77 -10.56
C LYS A 41 20.23 4.23 -11.88
N ARG A 42 19.49 5.05 -12.61
CA ARG A 42 19.07 4.76 -13.97
C ARG A 42 20.09 5.30 -14.95
N VAL A 43 20.28 4.56 -16.03
CA VAL A 43 21.21 4.91 -17.10
C VAL A 43 20.50 4.80 -18.44
N ARG A 44 20.89 5.67 -19.37
CA ARG A 44 20.50 5.59 -20.78
C ARG A 44 21.59 4.86 -21.54
N VAL A 45 21.23 3.77 -22.21
CA VAL A 45 22.17 2.90 -22.92
C VAL A 45 21.61 2.47 -24.29
N PRO A 46 22.46 2.12 -25.27
CA PRO A 46 22.00 1.54 -26.53
C PRO A 46 21.54 0.10 -26.35
N LEU A 47 20.34 -0.24 -26.84
CA LEU A 47 19.82 -1.60 -26.76
C LEU A 47 19.45 -2.17 -28.15
N GLY A 48 19.85 -3.42 -28.39
CA GLY A 48 19.62 -4.13 -29.65
C GLY A 48 20.56 -3.70 -30.79
N LYS A 49 20.33 -4.24 -32.00
CA LYS A 49 21.16 -3.96 -33.18
C LYS A 49 21.09 -2.50 -33.64
N GLY A 50 19.91 -1.89 -33.58
CA GLY A 50 19.68 -0.49 -33.96
C GLY A 50 20.08 0.54 -32.91
N ASN A 51 20.79 0.15 -31.84
CA ASN A 51 21.27 1.05 -30.78
C ASN A 51 20.18 1.96 -30.17
N LYS A 52 18.92 1.48 -30.08
CA LYS A 52 17.81 2.30 -29.58
C LYS A 52 18.12 2.78 -28.15
N PRO A 53 18.15 4.10 -27.89
CA PRO A 53 18.36 4.61 -26.55
C PRO A 53 17.26 4.11 -25.61
N THR A 54 17.66 3.36 -24.59
CA THR A 54 16.75 2.73 -23.63
C THR A 54 17.23 3.03 -22.22
N ILE A 55 16.28 3.34 -21.33
CA ILE A 55 16.56 3.54 -19.91
C ILE A 55 16.51 2.19 -19.19
N GLY A 56 17.55 1.89 -18.42
CA GLY A 56 17.63 0.73 -17.53
C GLY A 56 18.15 1.13 -16.15
N PHE A 57 18.12 0.19 -15.20
CA PHE A 57 18.67 0.37 -13.87
C PHE A 57 20.06 -0.26 -13.77
N CYS A 58 21.03 0.48 -13.26
CA CYS A 58 22.33 -0.04 -12.86
C CYS A 58 22.16 -0.88 -11.60
N VAL A 59 22.51 -2.16 -11.68
CA VAL A 59 22.35 -3.12 -10.58
C VAL A 59 23.67 -3.58 -9.99
N ASP A 60 24.75 -3.50 -10.77
CA ASP A 60 26.10 -3.82 -10.31
C ASP A 60 27.15 -3.05 -11.13
N THR A 61 28.35 -2.94 -10.58
CA THR A 61 29.51 -2.33 -11.22
C THR A 61 30.76 -3.11 -10.88
N ARG A 62 31.62 -3.41 -11.86
CA ARG A 62 32.82 -4.24 -11.66
C ARG A 62 33.86 -3.99 -12.74
N HIS A 63 35.10 -4.42 -12.49
CA HIS A 63 36.13 -4.50 -13.51
C HIS A 63 36.12 -5.89 -14.15
N ILE A 64 36.29 -5.95 -15.47
CA ILE A 64 36.44 -7.18 -16.24
C ILE A 64 37.56 -7.03 -17.26
N SER A 65 38.07 -8.13 -17.81
CA SER A 65 38.97 -8.09 -18.96
C SER A 65 38.26 -7.44 -20.16
N SER A 66 38.99 -6.64 -20.93
CA SER A 66 38.45 -5.90 -22.08
C SER A 66 37.65 -6.78 -23.05
N ASP A 67 36.41 -6.39 -23.35
CA ASP A 67 35.56 -7.01 -24.37
C ASP A 67 35.14 -5.96 -25.42
N PRO A 68 35.62 -6.07 -26.68
CA PRO A 68 35.34 -5.09 -27.73
C PRO A 68 33.87 -5.09 -28.19
N LYS A 69 33.05 -6.07 -27.80
CA LYS A 69 31.63 -6.12 -28.16
C LYS A 69 30.75 -5.27 -27.23
N LEU A 70 31.30 -4.83 -26.09
CA LEU A 70 30.55 -4.04 -25.13
C LEU A 70 30.28 -2.65 -25.68
N LYS A 71 29.04 -2.20 -25.46
CA LYS A 71 28.62 -0.84 -25.78
C LYS A 71 28.79 0.04 -24.55
N SER A 72 28.95 1.33 -24.76
CA SER A 72 29.12 2.30 -23.68
C SER A 72 27.78 2.87 -23.20
N ILE A 73 27.75 3.29 -21.92
CA ILE A 73 26.65 4.08 -21.36
C ILE A 73 26.60 5.44 -22.03
N PHE A 74 25.40 5.92 -22.40
CA PHE A 74 25.23 7.26 -22.96
C PHE A 74 25.12 8.34 -21.89
N ALA A 75 24.37 8.09 -20.82
CA ALA A 75 24.18 9.06 -19.73
C ALA A 75 23.66 8.40 -18.45
N ILE A 76 23.94 9.02 -17.31
CA ILE A 76 23.28 8.74 -16.03
C ILE A 76 22.07 9.67 -15.90
N MET A 77 20.95 9.13 -15.45
CA MET A 77 19.66 9.84 -15.41
C MET A 77 19.33 10.46 -14.06
N ASP A 78 20.02 10.03 -13.00
CA ASP A 78 19.71 10.38 -11.61
C ASP A 78 20.98 10.89 -10.91
N GLU A 79 20.86 11.99 -10.17
CA GLU A 79 21.94 12.52 -9.33
C GLU A 79 22.24 11.56 -8.18
N GLU A 80 21.19 11.08 -7.50
CA GLU A 80 21.27 10.11 -6.40
C GLU A 80 20.60 8.78 -6.78
N PRO A 81 21.01 7.64 -6.19
CA PRO A 81 20.35 6.36 -6.40
C PRO A 81 18.85 6.42 -6.05
N LEU A 82 17.99 6.07 -6.99
CA LEU A 82 16.55 5.96 -6.73
C LEU A 82 16.19 4.69 -5.93
N VAL A 83 17.06 3.69 -5.92
CA VAL A 83 16.78 2.42 -5.26
C VAL A 83 17.99 2.07 -4.41
N SER A 84 17.77 1.91 -3.11
CA SER A 84 18.84 1.50 -2.18
C SER A 84 19.31 0.08 -2.48
N THR A 85 20.51 -0.26 -2.02
CA THR A 85 21.07 -1.62 -2.14
C THR A 85 20.12 -2.69 -1.60
N HIS A 86 19.51 -2.45 -0.43
CA HIS A 86 18.51 -3.36 0.14
C HIS A 86 17.28 -3.54 -0.75
N LEU A 87 16.78 -2.48 -1.39
CA LEU A 87 15.68 -2.60 -2.33
C LEU A 87 16.09 -3.31 -3.62
N LEU A 88 17.34 -3.14 -4.09
CA LEU A 88 17.87 -3.92 -5.21
C LEU A 88 17.88 -5.42 -4.89
N GLU A 89 18.41 -5.81 -3.72
CA GLU A 89 18.41 -7.20 -3.26
C GLU A 89 17.00 -7.76 -3.09
N PHE A 90 16.10 -6.96 -2.50
CA PHE A 90 14.71 -7.35 -2.32
C PHE A 90 14.00 -7.58 -3.66
N THR A 91 14.16 -6.66 -4.61
CA THR A 91 13.55 -6.77 -5.95
C THR A 91 14.19 -7.88 -6.79
N LYS A 92 15.48 -8.16 -6.62
CA LYS A 92 16.16 -9.33 -7.19
C LYS A 92 15.50 -10.62 -6.69
N TRP A 93 15.33 -10.75 -5.38
CA TRP A 93 14.69 -11.93 -4.78
C TRP A 93 13.26 -12.12 -5.30
N ILE A 94 12.48 -11.04 -5.43
CA ILE A 94 11.13 -11.11 -6.02
C ILE A 94 11.19 -11.61 -7.47
N ALA A 95 12.10 -11.07 -8.28
CA ALA A 95 12.26 -11.48 -9.66
C ALA A 95 12.57 -12.97 -9.79
N ASP A 96 13.49 -13.45 -8.95
CA ASP A 96 13.93 -14.85 -8.95
C ASP A 96 12.83 -15.79 -8.43
N TYR A 97 12.14 -15.43 -7.34
CA TYR A 97 11.06 -16.25 -6.75
C TYR A 97 9.81 -16.32 -7.65
N TYR A 98 9.41 -15.19 -8.24
CA TYR A 98 8.24 -15.10 -9.12
C TYR A 98 8.58 -15.28 -10.61
N LEU A 99 9.82 -15.69 -10.93
CA LEU A 99 10.30 -16.05 -12.27
C LEU A 99 10.04 -14.97 -13.34
N CYS A 100 10.22 -13.69 -12.99
CA CYS A 100 10.06 -12.56 -13.91
C CYS A 100 11.35 -11.75 -14.09
N GLY A 101 11.34 -10.77 -15.01
CA GLY A 101 12.52 -9.94 -15.24
C GLY A 101 12.78 -8.97 -14.09
N TRP A 102 14.04 -8.86 -13.62
CA TRP A 102 14.38 -7.97 -12.50
C TRP A 102 14.03 -6.50 -12.80
N GLY A 103 14.26 -6.03 -14.03
CA GLY A 103 13.86 -4.69 -14.42
C GLY A 103 12.34 -4.47 -14.45
N GLN A 104 11.52 -5.52 -14.65
CA GLN A 104 10.05 -5.42 -14.52
C GLN A 104 9.64 -5.22 -13.06
N VAL A 105 10.35 -5.84 -12.13
CA VAL A 105 10.13 -5.62 -10.69
C VAL A 105 10.54 -4.20 -10.30
N LEU A 106 11.72 -3.75 -10.71
CA LEU A 106 12.20 -2.39 -10.42
C LEU A 106 11.28 -1.31 -11.01
N GLN A 107 10.73 -1.56 -12.20
CA GLN A 107 9.73 -0.69 -12.82
C GLN A 107 8.46 -0.55 -11.98
N ALA A 108 8.04 -1.63 -11.31
CA ALA A 108 6.87 -1.63 -10.43
C ALA A 108 7.15 -0.92 -9.08
N VAL A 109 8.41 -0.88 -8.64
CA VAL A 109 8.84 -0.21 -7.40
C VAL A 109 8.92 1.31 -7.54
N VAL A 110 9.41 1.81 -8.68
CA VAL A 110 9.66 3.25 -8.88
C VAL A 110 8.51 3.90 -9.68
N PRO A 111 7.75 4.86 -9.09
CA PRO A 111 6.64 5.53 -9.77
C PRO A 111 7.05 6.17 -11.10
N ALA A 112 6.13 6.20 -12.08
CA ALA A 112 6.41 6.74 -13.42
C ALA A 112 6.89 8.19 -13.38
N TRP A 113 6.30 9.02 -12.52
CA TRP A 113 6.73 10.41 -12.32
C TRP A 113 8.16 10.56 -11.79
N VAL A 114 8.56 9.70 -10.85
CA VAL A 114 9.96 9.69 -10.36
C VAL A 114 10.89 9.28 -11.49
N ARG A 115 10.45 8.35 -12.35
CA ARG A 115 11.19 7.94 -13.55
C ARG A 115 11.24 9.02 -14.64
N SER A 116 10.29 9.94 -14.77
CA SER A 116 10.40 10.97 -15.81
C SER A 116 11.41 12.07 -15.46
N GLY A 117 11.87 12.15 -14.20
CA GLY A 117 12.68 13.29 -13.74
C GLY A 117 11.87 14.60 -13.73
N ALA A 118 10.54 14.52 -13.77
CA ALA A 118 9.69 15.69 -13.81
C ALA A 118 9.82 16.51 -12.52
N THR A 119 9.79 17.84 -12.64
CA THR A 119 9.73 18.75 -11.51
C THR A 119 8.31 18.83 -10.96
N THR A 120 8.17 19.06 -9.65
CA THR A 120 6.85 19.19 -9.03
C THR A 120 6.21 20.50 -9.49
N PRO A 121 4.95 20.51 -9.95
CA PRO A 121 4.26 21.75 -10.24
C PRO A 121 4.23 22.63 -8.98
N LYS A 122 4.52 23.92 -9.15
CA LYS A 122 4.33 24.89 -8.07
C LYS A 122 2.84 25.23 -7.98
N VAL A 123 2.29 25.20 -6.78
CA VAL A 123 0.98 25.79 -6.47
C VAL A 123 1.18 27.03 -5.63
N PHE A 124 0.20 27.93 -5.71
CA PHE A 124 0.19 29.11 -4.88
C PHE A 124 -0.72 28.88 -3.68
N ILE A 125 -0.13 28.92 -2.50
CA ILE A 125 -0.89 29.05 -1.25
C ILE A 125 -1.05 30.51 -0.90
N VAL A 126 -2.05 30.77 -0.08
CA VAL A 126 -2.33 32.08 0.48
C VAL A 126 -2.33 31.97 2.00
N ASP A 127 -1.76 32.97 2.65
CA ASP A 127 -1.75 33.12 4.11
C ASP A 127 -1.98 34.60 4.49
N PHE A 128 -2.19 34.88 5.78
CA PHE A 128 -2.31 36.25 6.28
C PHE A 128 -1.00 37.02 6.10
N SER A 129 -1.13 38.30 5.74
CA SER A 129 -0.01 39.25 5.80
C SER A 129 0.14 39.82 7.21
N ASP A 130 1.33 40.34 7.53
CA ASP A 130 1.55 41.08 8.78
C ASP A 130 0.56 42.24 8.94
N LYS A 131 0.22 42.90 7.83
CA LYS A 131 -0.77 43.97 7.78
C LYS A 131 -2.16 43.52 8.22
N PHE A 132 -2.57 42.30 7.90
CA PHE A 132 -3.85 41.77 8.39
C PHE A 132 -3.89 41.72 9.92
N HIS A 133 -2.84 41.20 10.56
CA HIS A 133 -2.78 41.10 12.01
C HIS A 133 -2.76 42.48 12.70
N ILE A 134 -2.14 43.48 12.07
CA ILE A 134 -2.00 44.82 12.65
C ILE A 134 -3.26 45.68 12.45
N SER A 135 -3.95 45.54 11.31
CA SER A 135 -4.94 46.54 10.88
C SER A 135 -6.33 46.00 10.52
N SER A 136 -6.58 44.71 10.72
CA SER A 136 -7.91 44.12 10.45
C SER A 136 -9.00 44.60 11.42
N ALA A 137 -8.65 44.91 12.68
CA ALA A 137 -9.61 45.31 13.71
C ALA A 137 -10.29 46.68 13.41
N THR A 138 -9.65 47.54 12.61
CA THR A 138 -10.13 48.90 12.32
C THR A 138 -10.80 49.02 10.95
N LYS A 139 -10.83 47.96 10.14
CA LYS A 139 -11.35 47.97 8.78
C LYS A 139 -12.59 47.09 8.62
N LYS A 140 -13.63 47.64 7.98
CA LYS A 140 -14.79 46.85 7.57
C LYS A 140 -14.51 46.13 6.26
N PHE A 141 -14.66 44.82 6.27
CA PHE A 141 -14.54 43.96 5.09
C PHE A 141 -15.93 43.58 4.56
N SER A 142 -16.02 43.29 3.26
CA SER A 142 -17.28 42.81 2.67
C SER A 142 -17.65 41.42 3.21
N PRO A 143 -18.93 41.01 3.18
CA PRO A 143 -19.33 39.68 3.65
C PRO A 143 -18.58 38.53 2.99
N GLN A 144 -18.17 38.70 1.72
CA GLN A 144 -17.38 37.71 0.99
C GLN A 144 -15.91 37.69 1.43
N GLN A 145 -15.33 38.85 1.75
CA GLN A 145 -13.97 38.93 2.32
C GLN A 145 -13.91 38.37 3.74
N THR A 146 -14.93 38.63 4.57
CA THR A 146 -15.03 38.06 5.92
C THR A 146 -15.04 36.53 5.87
N ARG A 147 -15.82 35.93 4.97
CA ARG A 147 -15.81 34.46 4.77
C ARG A 147 -14.45 33.92 4.32
N ILE A 148 -13.72 34.66 3.50
CA ILE A 148 -12.36 34.28 3.10
C ILE A 148 -11.46 34.24 4.34
N PHE A 149 -11.50 35.25 5.20
CA PHE A 149 -10.68 35.28 6.42
C PHE A 149 -11.10 34.23 7.45
N GLU A 150 -12.40 33.96 7.61
CA GLU A 150 -12.90 32.87 8.46
C GLU A 150 -12.41 31.50 7.98
N GLN A 151 -12.52 31.23 6.67
CA GLN A 151 -12.02 29.96 6.11
C GLN A 151 -10.50 29.86 6.16
N LEU A 152 -9.79 30.97 5.99
CA LEU A 152 -8.33 31.01 6.08
C LEU A 152 -7.86 30.80 7.51
N ASN A 153 -8.52 31.40 8.52
CA ASN A 153 -8.25 31.12 9.94
C ASN A 153 -8.39 29.64 10.30
N LEU A 154 -9.32 28.93 9.65
CA LEU A 154 -9.55 27.52 9.92
C LEU A 154 -8.55 26.59 9.19
N LEU A 155 -7.98 27.02 8.07
CA LEU A 155 -7.33 26.13 7.10
C LEU A 155 -6.01 26.68 6.54
N HIS A 156 -5.37 27.66 7.17
CA HIS A 156 -4.09 28.19 6.70
C HIS A 156 -2.92 27.21 6.95
N PRO A 157 -1.95 27.09 6.02
CA PRO A 157 -1.96 27.65 4.66
C PRO A 157 -2.85 26.83 3.70
N ILE A 158 -3.58 27.50 2.79
CA ILE A 158 -4.52 26.89 1.83
C ILE A 158 -4.27 27.34 0.39
N THR A 159 -4.62 26.50 -0.60
CA THR A 159 -4.55 26.90 -2.01
C THR A 159 -5.65 27.90 -2.39
N ILE A 160 -5.39 28.78 -3.37
CA ILE A 160 -6.40 29.72 -3.89
C ILE A 160 -7.67 28.98 -4.34
N LYS A 161 -7.51 27.83 -5.00
CA LYS A 161 -8.63 27.04 -5.52
C LYS A 161 -9.53 26.51 -4.40
N GLU A 162 -8.95 25.92 -3.36
CA GLU A 162 -9.71 25.40 -2.22
C GLU A 162 -10.35 26.53 -1.40
N LEU A 163 -9.64 27.64 -1.21
CA LEU A 163 -10.16 28.82 -0.53
C LEU A 163 -11.38 29.36 -1.28
N CYS A 164 -11.33 29.47 -2.61
CA CYS A 164 -12.45 29.90 -3.44
C CYS A 164 -13.67 28.97 -3.31
N ILE A 165 -13.45 27.65 -3.32
CA ILE A 165 -14.54 26.66 -3.15
C ILE A 165 -15.20 26.81 -1.78
N LYS A 166 -14.39 26.87 -0.71
CA LYS A 166 -14.90 26.89 0.68
C LYS A 166 -15.53 28.22 1.09
N SER A 167 -15.01 29.33 0.56
CA SER A 167 -15.54 30.68 0.82
C SER A 167 -16.61 31.12 -0.19
N ALA A 168 -16.95 30.27 -1.17
CA ALA A 168 -17.85 30.58 -2.28
C ALA A 168 -17.46 31.91 -2.98
N CYS A 169 -16.18 32.04 -3.34
CA CYS A 169 -15.64 33.24 -3.97
C CYS A 169 -14.87 32.91 -5.25
N THR A 170 -14.59 33.93 -6.06
CA THR A 170 -13.78 33.81 -7.26
C THR A 170 -12.31 34.13 -6.96
N PRO A 171 -11.35 33.59 -7.74
CA PRO A 171 -9.93 33.89 -7.55
C PRO A 171 -9.59 35.39 -7.60
N SER A 172 -10.38 36.19 -8.33
CA SER A 172 -10.22 37.65 -8.39
C SER A 172 -10.36 38.34 -7.03
N VAL A 173 -11.23 37.84 -6.14
CA VAL A 173 -11.40 38.41 -4.80
C VAL A 173 -10.17 38.14 -3.94
N VAL A 174 -9.66 36.90 -4.00
CA VAL A 174 -8.43 36.49 -3.29
C VAL A 174 -7.21 37.26 -3.82
N ASN A 175 -7.07 37.36 -5.15
CA ASN A 175 -5.96 38.10 -5.76
C ASN A 175 -6.00 39.60 -5.39
N ARG A 176 -7.18 40.23 -5.33
CA ARG A 176 -7.29 41.62 -4.87
C ARG A 176 -6.85 41.78 -3.42
N LEU A 177 -7.14 40.81 -2.54
CA LEU A 177 -6.65 40.84 -1.15
C LEU A 177 -5.13 40.67 -1.07
N VAL A 178 -4.53 39.91 -1.99
CA VAL A 178 -3.07 39.82 -2.15
C VAL A 178 -2.48 41.15 -2.65
N GLU A 179 -3.06 41.74 -3.69
CA GLU A 179 -2.63 43.05 -4.25
C GLU A 179 -2.73 44.19 -3.24
N THR A 180 -3.74 44.15 -2.36
CA THR A 180 -3.94 45.15 -1.31
C THR A 180 -3.22 44.80 0.00
N ASP A 181 -2.36 43.78 -0.04
CA ASP A 181 -1.46 43.34 1.04
C ASP A 181 -2.21 42.88 2.30
N TRP A 182 -3.44 42.38 2.17
CA TRP A 182 -4.15 41.71 3.28
C TRP A 182 -3.84 40.23 3.37
N LEU A 183 -3.30 39.65 2.29
CA LEU A 183 -2.91 38.26 2.19
C LEU A 183 -1.56 38.17 1.47
N VAL A 184 -0.73 37.18 1.81
CA VAL A 184 0.52 36.89 1.10
C VAL A 184 0.32 35.64 0.25
N LYS A 185 0.82 35.70 -0.99
CA LYS A 185 0.79 34.58 -1.93
C LYS A 185 2.18 33.98 -2.08
N THR A 186 2.35 32.74 -1.65
CA THR A 186 3.64 32.04 -1.70
C THR A 186 3.56 30.88 -2.68
N ALA A 187 4.52 30.81 -3.60
CA ALA A 187 4.69 29.66 -4.47
C ALA A 187 5.36 28.54 -3.68
N ILE A 188 4.66 27.43 -3.51
CA ILE A 188 5.21 26.22 -2.89
C ILE A 188 5.00 25.03 -3.82
N ASP A 189 5.80 23.99 -3.65
CA ASP A 189 5.59 22.75 -4.41
C ASP A 189 4.23 22.14 -4.03
N GLU A 190 3.41 21.68 -4.99
CA GLU A 190 2.03 21.20 -4.76
C GLU A 190 1.83 20.35 -3.50
N GLY A 191 2.70 19.35 -3.24
CA GLY A 191 2.56 18.53 -2.02
C GLY A 191 3.07 19.15 -0.70
N GLN A 192 3.66 20.35 -0.69
CA GLN A 192 3.95 21.10 0.56
C GLN A 192 2.67 21.78 1.04
N ALA A 193 1.79 22.20 0.11
CA ALA A 193 0.46 22.69 0.43
C ALA A 193 -0.37 21.61 1.14
N PHE A 194 -0.20 20.36 0.69
CA PHE A 194 -0.84 19.21 1.31
C PHE A 194 -0.30 18.91 2.71
N PHE A 195 0.99 19.09 2.98
CA PHE A 195 1.57 18.92 4.32
C PHE A 195 1.13 20.03 5.29
N GLY A 196 1.06 21.29 4.82
CA GLY A 196 0.63 22.44 5.63
C GLY A 196 -0.84 22.34 6.08
N ALA A 197 -1.75 21.97 5.18
CA ALA A 197 -3.17 21.81 5.51
C ALA A 197 -3.48 20.59 6.41
N LEU A 198 -2.52 19.69 6.62
CA LEU A 198 -2.68 18.45 7.40
C LEU A 198 -2.12 18.53 8.83
N GLN A 199 -1.40 19.60 9.20
CA GLN A 199 -0.90 19.81 10.57
C GLN A 199 -1.99 20.30 11.55
N THR A 200 -3.21 20.57 11.09
CA THR A 200 -4.27 21.20 11.90
C THR A 200 -5.18 20.21 12.62
N ILE A 201 -4.96 18.89 12.51
CA ILE A 201 -5.74 17.91 13.27
C ILE A 201 -5.14 17.80 14.68
N PRO A 202 -5.88 18.14 15.75
CA PRO A 202 -5.40 17.92 17.11
C PRO A 202 -5.14 16.43 17.32
N LEU A 203 -3.96 16.10 17.85
CA LEU A 203 -3.63 14.72 18.20
C LEU A 203 -4.51 14.30 19.39
N ASP A 204 -5.21 13.18 19.25
CA ASP A 204 -6.04 12.61 20.32
C ASP A 204 -5.12 11.91 21.34
N PRO A 205 -5.35 12.05 22.66
CA PRO A 205 -4.66 11.22 23.64
C PRO A 205 -4.96 9.74 23.44
N SER A 206 -3.98 8.89 23.79
CA SER A 206 -4.05 7.42 23.65
C SER A 206 -5.28 6.83 24.33
N ILE A 207 -5.98 5.93 23.63
CA ILE A 207 -7.11 5.18 24.17
C ILE A 207 -6.62 4.20 25.25
N HIS A 208 -7.39 4.04 26.34
CA HIS A 208 -7.12 3.00 27.34
C HIS A 208 -7.29 1.60 26.74
N LEU A 209 -6.19 0.87 26.63
CA LEU A 209 -6.15 -0.52 26.21
C LEU A 209 -6.70 -1.45 27.30
N ASN A 210 -7.30 -2.56 26.90
CA ASN A 210 -7.64 -3.65 27.82
C ASN A 210 -6.42 -4.55 28.11
N ASP A 211 -6.53 -5.45 29.09
CA ASP A 211 -5.43 -6.31 29.52
C ASP A 211 -4.84 -7.19 28.39
N GLU A 212 -5.70 -7.72 27.51
CA GLU A 212 -5.26 -8.53 26.35
C GLU A 212 -4.43 -7.67 25.39
N GLN A 213 -4.91 -6.46 25.08
CA GLN A 213 -4.21 -5.50 24.22
C GLN A 213 -2.89 -5.05 24.85
N ILE A 214 -2.85 -4.78 26.16
CA ILE A 214 -1.62 -4.40 26.87
C ILE A 214 -0.56 -5.51 26.77
N ALA A 215 -0.94 -6.76 27.04
CA ALA A 215 -0.02 -7.89 26.98
C ALA A 215 0.52 -8.14 25.56
N VAL A 216 -0.37 -8.07 24.56
CA VAL A 216 -0.01 -8.21 23.15
C VAL A 216 0.89 -7.06 22.69
N SER A 217 0.52 -5.81 22.97
CA SER A 217 1.29 -4.62 22.61
C SER A 217 2.67 -4.66 23.26
N LYS A 218 2.77 -5.04 24.54
CA LYS A 218 4.08 -5.21 25.23
C LYS A 218 4.96 -6.22 24.50
N THR A 219 4.42 -7.37 24.14
CA THR A 219 5.17 -8.41 23.41
C THR A 219 5.72 -7.92 22.07
N ILE A 220 4.93 -7.13 21.33
CA ILE A 220 5.35 -6.55 20.05
C ILE A 220 6.39 -5.45 20.28
N THR A 221 6.16 -4.56 21.24
CA THR A 221 7.06 -3.45 21.58
C THR A 221 8.42 -3.94 22.08
N ASP A 222 8.47 -4.97 22.93
CA ASP A 222 9.71 -5.59 23.38
C ASP A 222 10.54 -6.11 22.19
N GLN A 223 9.86 -6.71 21.20
CA GLN A 223 10.51 -7.17 19.98
C GLN A 223 11.01 -6.02 19.10
N ILE A 224 10.22 -4.93 18.96
CA ILE A 224 10.63 -3.71 18.25
C ILE A 224 11.89 -3.12 18.88
N ASN A 225 11.94 -3.06 20.22
CA ASN A 225 13.09 -2.55 20.97
C ASN A 225 14.32 -3.46 20.85
N SER A 226 14.11 -4.78 20.73
CA SER A 226 15.21 -5.71 20.47
C SER A 226 15.84 -5.56 19.09
N GLY A 227 15.13 -4.93 18.13
CA GLY A 227 15.60 -4.73 16.76
C GLY A 227 15.76 -6.02 15.95
N LYS A 228 15.08 -7.11 16.34
CA LYS A 228 15.18 -8.43 15.69
C LYS A 228 13.90 -8.82 14.95
N PHE A 229 14.06 -9.61 13.90
CA PHE A 229 12.96 -10.18 13.14
C PHE A 229 12.05 -11.08 13.99
N CYS A 230 10.74 -10.87 13.85
CA CYS A 230 9.71 -11.77 14.30
C CYS A 230 8.46 -11.55 13.44
N THR A 231 7.79 -12.63 13.05
CA THR A 231 6.47 -12.51 12.41
C THR A 231 5.39 -12.82 13.44
N PHE A 232 4.55 -11.83 13.73
CA PHE A 232 3.41 -11.97 14.62
C PHE A 232 2.14 -12.20 13.80
N LEU A 233 1.35 -13.21 14.16
CA LEU A 233 -0.02 -13.35 13.69
C LEU A 233 -0.97 -12.86 14.79
N LEU A 234 -1.50 -11.65 14.63
CA LEU A 234 -2.48 -11.06 15.54
C LEU A 234 -3.90 -11.51 15.15
N HIS A 235 -4.34 -12.61 15.76
CA HIS A 235 -5.68 -13.15 15.61
C HIS A 235 -6.65 -12.48 16.57
N GLY A 236 -7.54 -11.65 16.06
CA GLY A 236 -8.49 -10.92 16.91
C GLY A 236 -9.87 -10.79 16.29
N VAL A 237 -10.92 -11.21 17.02
CA VAL A 237 -12.31 -11.14 16.56
C VAL A 237 -12.70 -9.72 16.12
N THR A 238 -13.71 -9.60 15.25
CA THR A 238 -14.12 -8.28 14.73
C THR A 238 -14.51 -7.34 15.87
N GLY A 239 -13.85 -6.19 15.93
CA GLY A 239 -14.03 -5.22 17.01
C GLY A 239 -13.30 -5.57 18.31
N SER A 240 -12.27 -6.42 18.28
CA SER A 240 -11.34 -6.66 19.41
C SER A 240 -10.30 -5.54 19.62
N GLY A 241 -10.25 -4.57 18.70
CA GLY A 241 -9.34 -3.43 18.80
C GLY A 241 -7.91 -3.71 18.29
N LYS A 242 -7.76 -4.57 17.28
CA LYS A 242 -6.47 -4.81 16.59
C LYS A 242 -5.78 -3.51 16.15
N THR A 243 -6.56 -2.55 15.65
CA THR A 243 -6.04 -1.26 15.20
C THR A 243 -5.28 -0.52 16.31
N GLU A 244 -5.74 -0.55 17.55
CA GLU A 244 -5.04 0.10 18.67
C GLU A 244 -3.68 -0.55 18.94
N VAL A 245 -3.60 -1.88 18.85
CA VAL A 245 -2.33 -2.61 18.95
C VAL A 245 -1.36 -2.19 17.84
N TYR A 246 -1.85 -1.99 16.61
CA TYR A 246 -1.01 -1.48 15.52
C TYR A 246 -0.49 -0.08 15.81
N LEU A 247 -1.36 0.83 16.29
CA LEU A 247 -1.00 2.21 16.60
C LEU A 247 0.09 2.26 17.69
N GLU A 248 -0.01 1.44 18.73
CA GLU A 248 1.01 1.34 19.79
C GLU A 248 2.35 0.81 19.27
N ALA A 249 2.30 -0.24 18.43
CA ALA A 249 3.51 -0.78 17.81
C ALA A 249 4.20 0.24 16.89
N ILE A 250 3.41 1.02 16.13
CA ILE A 250 3.94 2.09 15.28
C ILE A 250 4.54 3.20 16.15
N GLU A 251 3.86 3.63 17.21
CA GLU A 251 4.39 4.65 18.12
C GLU A 251 5.72 4.23 18.75
N ALA A 252 5.84 2.98 19.21
CA ALA A 252 7.10 2.43 19.71
C ALA A 252 8.22 2.45 18.65
N THR A 253 7.88 2.13 17.39
CA THR A 253 8.82 2.16 16.26
C THR A 253 9.33 3.57 16.00
N ILE A 254 8.43 4.56 16.00
CA ILE A 254 8.77 5.98 15.78
C ILE A 254 9.60 6.53 16.95
N LYS A 255 9.29 6.14 18.18
CA LYS A 255 10.10 6.50 19.39
C LYS A 255 11.55 6.03 19.27
N ASN A 256 11.80 4.93 18.55
CA ASN A 256 13.15 4.43 18.24
C ASN A 256 13.78 5.11 17.01
N GLY A 257 13.20 6.18 16.48
CA GLY A 257 13.69 6.91 15.30
C GLY A 257 13.53 6.14 13.98
N ARG A 258 12.66 5.12 13.94
CA ARG A 258 12.44 4.26 12.78
C ARG A 258 11.09 4.53 12.13
N GLN A 259 10.97 4.17 10.86
CA GLN A 259 9.75 4.34 10.06
C GLN A 259 8.89 3.07 10.08
N ALA A 260 7.59 3.20 9.86
CA ALA A 260 6.66 2.08 9.76
C ALA A 260 5.90 2.08 8.43
N ILE A 261 5.68 0.87 7.89
CA ILE A 261 4.76 0.63 6.77
C ILE A 261 3.49 -0.01 7.29
N VAL A 262 2.33 0.52 6.89
CA VAL A 262 1.02 -0.06 7.16
C VAL A 262 0.36 -0.41 5.83
N MET A 263 0.18 -1.71 5.62
CA MET A 263 -0.50 -2.25 4.46
C MET A 263 -1.96 -2.55 4.83
N VAL A 264 -2.89 -1.99 4.09
CA VAL A 264 -4.34 -2.22 4.23
C VAL A 264 -4.91 -2.65 2.88
N PRO A 265 -5.99 -3.44 2.82
CA PRO A 265 -6.66 -3.73 1.55
C PRO A 265 -7.06 -2.45 0.82
N GLU A 266 -7.04 -2.45 -0.52
CA GLU A 266 -7.40 -1.25 -1.32
C GLU A 266 -8.78 -0.69 -0.94
N ILE A 267 -9.74 -1.59 -0.69
CA ILE A 267 -11.10 -1.24 -0.26
C ILE A 267 -11.19 -0.67 1.15
N SER A 268 -10.21 -0.99 2.00
CA SER A 268 -10.16 -0.60 3.42
C SER A 268 -9.42 0.73 3.63
N LEU A 269 -8.78 1.28 2.59
CA LEU A 269 -8.14 2.59 2.58
C LEU A 269 -9.18 3.72 2.50
N THR A 270 -10.17 3.66 3.38
CA THR A 270 -11.22 4.67 3.48
C THR A 270 -10.66 5.96 4.12
N PRO A 271 -11.27 7.13 3.85
CA PRO A 271 -10.93 8.36 4.57
C PRO A 271 -10.99 8.21 6.08
N GLN A 272 -11.90 7.37 6.61
CA GLN A 272 -12.00 7.09 8.04
C GLN A 272 -10.77 6.37 8.60
N THR A 273 -10.29 5.33 7.91
CA THR A 273 -9.07 4.61 8.29
C THR A 273 -7.88 5.58 8.29
N VAL A 274 -7.68 6.32 7.20
CA VAL A 274 -6.59 7.28 7.08
C VAL A 274 -6.67 8.35 8.17
N TYR A 275 -7.87 8.86 8.45
CA TYR A 275 -8.10 9.88 9.48
C TYR A 275 -7.70 9.38 10.88
N ARG A 276 -7.98 8.11 11.21
CA ARG A 276 -7.55 7.53 12.50
C ARG A 276 -6.03 7.54 12.67
N PHE A 277 -5.28 7.15 11.64
CA PHE A 277 -3.82 7.21 11.71
C PHE A 277 -3.30 8.65 11.74
N LYS A 278 -3.92 9.57 10.98
CA LYS A 278 -3.58 11.01 11.00
C LYS A 278 -3.81 11.68 12.36
N LYS A 279 -4.80 11.22 13.11
CA LYS A 279 -5.03 11.68 14.49
C LYS A 279 -3.94 11.24 15.47
N ARG A 280 -3.18 10.19 15.16
CA ARG A 280 -2.13 9.65 16.05
C ARG A 280 -0.72 10.07 15.61
N PHE A 281 -0.50 10.30 14.31
CA PHE A 281 0.82 10.60 13.75
C PHE A 281 0.79 11.81 12.83
N SER A 282 1.74 12.73 13.03
CA SER A 282 1.85 13.98 12.25
C SER A 282 2.62 13.81 10.92
N LYS A 283 3.64 12.94 10.86
CA LYS A 283 4.44 12.69 9.65
C LYS A 283 3.98 11.40 8.95
N ILE A 284 2.80 11.45 8.38
CA ILE A 284 2.18 10.32 7.69
C ILE A 284 1.90 10.65 6.22
N VAL A 285 2.18 9.70 5.33
CA VAL A 285 1.74 9.77 3.93
C VAL A 285 0.93 8.56 3.54
N VAL A 286 0.04 8.75 2.58
CA VAL A 286 -0.71 7.68 1.95
C VAL A 286 -0.16 7.48 0.54
N LEU A 287 0.09 6.22 0.16
CA LEU A 287 0.44 5.83 -1.19
C LEU A 287 -0.70 4.97 -1.74
N HIS A 288 -1.38 5.40 -2.80
CA HIS A 288 -2.39 4.58 -3.48
C HIS A 288 -2.51 4.96 -4.96
N SER A 289 -3.16 4.10 -5.75
CA SER A 289 -3.34 4.27 -7.20
C SER A 289 -4.19 5.49 -7.57
N ASN A 290 -5.13 5.91 -6.73
CA ASN A 290 -5.99 7.08 -6.99
C ASN A 290 -5.27 8.44 -6.84
N LEU A 291 -4.00 8.47 -6.40
CA LEU A 291 -3.22 9.71 -6.37
C LEU A 291 -2.77 10.08 -7.79
N ARG A 292 -2.64 11.39 -8.04
CA ARG A 292 -1.99 11.84 -9.28
C ARG A 292 -0.53 11.38 -9.28
N GLU A 293 0.02 11.15 -10.47
CA GLU A 293 1.40 10.71 -10.64
C GLU A 293 2.42 11.63 -9.93
N ALA A 294 2.20 12.96 -9.98
CA ALA A 294 3.03 13.94 -9.29
C ALA A 294 2.96 13.82 -7.76
N GLU A 295 1.75 13.66 -7.20
CA GLU A 295 1.55 13.50 -5.75
C GLU A 295 2.18 12.20 -5.25
N ARG A 296 1.94 11.10 -5.96
CA ARG A 296 2.53 9.79 -5.65
C ARG A 296 4.06 9.85 -5.71
N GLY A 297 4.62 10.48 -6.74
CA GLY A 297 6.06 10.65 -6.90
C GLY A 297 6.68 11.51 -5.80
N LYS A 298 5.99 12.58 -5.38
CA LYS A 298 6.42 13.42 -4.26
C LYS A 298 6.38 12.69 -2.93
N ASN A 299 5.27 12.01 -2.60
CA ASN A 299 5.18 11.22 -1.38
C ASN A 299 6.27 10.14 -1.33
N TRP A 300 6.52 9.49 -2.47
CA TRP A 300 7.61 8.51 -2.60
C TRP A 300 8.97 9.14 -2.29
N LYS A 301 9.28 10.35 -2.80
CA LYS A 301 10.53 11.07 -2.51
C LYS A 301 10.64 11.45 -1.03
N LEU A 302 9.57 11.96 -0.42
CA LEU A 302 9.56 12.30 1.01
C LEU A 302 9.84 11.08 1.89
N VAL A 303 9.33 9.91 1.50
CA VAL A 303 9.64 8.64 2.18
C VAL A 303 11.10 8.27 2.00
N ALA A 304 11.63 8.38 0.78
CA ALA A 304 13.03 8.08 0.46
C ALA A 304 14.02 8.97 1.24
N GLU A 305 13.67 10.24 1.41
CA GLU A 305 14.43 11.24 2.17
C GLU A 305 14.31 11.05 3.70
N GLY A 306 13.51 10.11 4.18
CA GLY A 306 13.30 9.88 5.62
C GLY A 306 12.47 10.97 6.30
N LYS A 307 11.73 11.79 5.56
CA LYS A 307 10.88 12.89 6.10
C LYS A 307 9.51 12.43 6.59
N VAL A 308 9.21 11.13 6.47
CA VAL A 308 7.93 10.52 6.78
C VAL A 308 8.13 9.40 7.78
N ASP A 309 7.37 9.38 8.86
CA ASP A 309 7.47 8.36 9.90
C ASP A 309 6.58 7.16 9.58
N VAL A 310 5.39 7.39 8.99
CA VAL A 310 4.41 6.34 8.68
C VAL A 310 3.96 6.39 7.22
N VAL A 311 4.03 5.25 6.54
CA VAL A 311 3.54 5.09 5.16
C VAL A 311 2.37 4.12 5.15
N ILE A 312 1.20 4.58 4.68
CA ILE A 312 -0.01 3.75 4.61
C ILE A 312 -0.42 3.53 3.16
N GLY A 313 -0.84 2.32 2.81
CA GLY A 313 -1.50 2.09 1.52
C GLY A 313 -1.76 0.61 1.22
N PRO A 314 -2.02 0.28 -0.05
CA PRO A 314 -2.33 -1.07 -0.48
C PRO A 314 -1.06 -1.91 -0.64
N ARG A 315 -1.18 -3.06 -1.33
CA ARG A 315 -0.09 -4.01 -1.54
C ARG A 315 1.23 -3.40 -2.05
N SER A 316 1.17 -2.37 -2.90
CA SER A 316 2.36 -1.73 -3.48
C SER A 316 3.17 -0.93 -2.46
N THR A 317 2.60 -0.56 -1.32
CA THR A 317 3.30 0.17 -0.24
C THR A 317 4.45 -0.63 0.35
N VAL A 318 4.45 -1.96 0.19
CA VAL A 318 5.59 -2.82 0.54
C VAL A 318 6.88 -2.46 -0.21
N PHE A 319 6.82 -1.62 -1.25
CA PHE A 319 7.98 -1.10 -1.98
C PHE A 319 8.41 0.30 -1.56
N ALA A 320 7.74 0.91 -0.57
CA ALA A 320 8.07 2.24 -0.09
C ALA A 320 9.56 2.32 0.34
N PRO A 321 10.32 3.33 -0.12
CA PRO A 321 11.77 3.40 0.07
C PRO A 321 12.16 3.95 1.44
N CYS A 322 11.60 3.41 2.51
CA CYS A 322 11.91 3.85 3.88
C CYS A 322 13.40 3.57 4.22
N PRO A 323 14.27 4.58 4.38
CA PRO A 323 15.68 4.37 4.75
C PRO A 323 15.84 3.66 6.09
N ASN A 324 14.97 3.96 7.07
CA ASN A 324 15.06 3.43 8.43
C ASN A 324 13.82 2.61 8.80
N LEU A 325 13.36 1.72 7.92
CA LEU A 325 12.19 0.87 8.19
C LEU A 325 12.41 0.02 9.45
N GLY A 326 11.48 0.08 10.40
CA GLY A 326 11.54 -0.65 11.68
C GLY A 326 10.35 -1.56 11.96
N LEU A 327 9.24 -1.40 11.22
CA LEU A 327 8.05 -2.20 11.40
C LEU A 327 7.26 -2.28 10.09
N ILE A 328 6.69 -3.45 9.82
CA ILE A 328 5.64 -3.62 8.83
C ILE A 328 4.38 -4.12 9.54
N VAL A 329 3.23 -3.51 9.26
CA VAL A 329 1.92 -3.98 9.71
C VAL A 329 1.09 -4.29 8.48
N ILE A 330 0.39 -5.42 8.48
CA ILE A 330 -0.59 -5.79 7.46
C ILE A 330 -1.92 -6.01 8.15
N ASP A 331 -2.90 -5.17 7.85
CA ASP A 331 -4.28 -5.36 8.30
C ASP A 331 -5.05 -6.23 7.30
N GLU A 332 -5.98 -7.03 7.81
CA GLU A 332 -6.74 -8.04 7.06
C GLU A 332 -5.85 -8.88 6.13
N GLU A 333 -4.81 -9.50 6.69
CA GLU A 333 -3.77 -10.22 5.93
C GLU A 333 -4.31 -11.33 4.99
N HIS A 334 -5.50 -11.86 5.26
CA HIS A 334 -6.16 -12.88 4.46
C HIS A 334 -6.75 -12.35 3.14
N GLU A 335 -6.80 -11.04 2.97
CA GLU A 335 -7.54 -10.43 1.88
C GLU A 335 -6.81 -10.60 0.52
N ASN A 336 -7.56 -11.01 -0.50
CA ASN A 336 -7.01 -11.43 -1.80
C ASN A 336 -6.44 -10.27 -2.63
N SER A 337 -6.81 -9.01 -2.38
CA SER A 337 -6.23 -7.84 -3.05
C SER A 337 -4.74 -7.65 -2.75
N PHE A 338 -4.16 -8.39 -1.79
CA PHE A 338 -2.71 -8.47 -1.63
C PHE A 338 -2.02 -9.28 -2.75
N LYS A 339 -2.75 -10.12 -3.49
CA LYS A 339 -2.22 -10.82 -4.68
C LYS A 339 -2.27 -9.91 -5.91
N GLN A 340 -1.14 -9.72 -6.56
CA GLN A 340 -1.03 -9.02 -7.84
C GLN A 340 -1.26 -9.99 -9.01
N ASP A 341 -2.17 -9.64 -9.92
CA ASP A 341 -2.50 -10.45 -11.11
C ASP A 341 -1.55 -10.21 -12.30
N ASN A 342 -0.98 -9.01 -12.40
CA ASN A 342 -0.05 -8.61 -13.45
C ASN A 342 1.40 -8.86 -13.05
N THR A 343 2.31 -8.99 -14.02
CA THR A 343 3.75 -9.15 -13.74
C THR A 343 4.31 -7.89 -13.06
N PRO A 344 5.12 -8.02 -11.99
CA PRO A 344 5.40 -9.25 -11.23
C PRO A 344 4.18 -9.72 -10.42
N ARG A 345 3.82 -11.01 -10.54
CA ARG A 345 2.64 -11.60 -9.88
C ARG A 345 2.88 -11.93 -8.40
N TYR A 346 3.38 -10.97 -7.63
CA TYR A 346 3.73 -11.18 -6.23
C TYR A 346 2.51 -11.24 -5.31
N HIS A 347 2.67 -11.84 -4.12
CA HIS A 347 1.73 -11.70 -3.01
C HIS A 347 2.30 -10.73 -1.97
N GLY A 348 1.58 -9.63 -1.69
CA GLY A 348 2.01 -8.53 -0.81
C GLY A 348 2.43 -8.99 0.58
N ARG A 349 1.61 -9.84 1.22
CA ARG A 349 1.92 -10.50 2.51
C ARG A 349 3.27 -11.20 2.51
N ASP A 350 3.50 -12.10 1.55
CA ASP A 350 4.68 -12.96 1.52
C ASP A 350 5.95 -12.14 1.30
N ILE A 351 5.89 -11.17 0.38
CA ILE A 351 7.04 -10.30 0.12
C ILE A 351 7.29 -9.31 1.26
N ALA A 352 6.26 -8.93 2.02
CA ALA A 352 6.41 -8.13 3.23
C ALA A 352 7.10 -8.92 4.36
N VAL A 353 6.70 -10.18 4.60
CA VAL A 353 7.40 -11.08 5.54
C VAL A 353 8.85 -11.27 5.12
N LYS A 354 9.11 -11.47 3.83
CA LYS A 354 10.47 -11.57 3.30
C LYS A 354 11.26 -10.28 3.52
N ARG A 355 10.68 -9.11 3.22
CA ARG A 355 11.31 -7.80 3.42
C ARG A 355 11.64 -7.58 4.90
N ALA A 356 10.71 -7.89 5.79
CA ALA A 356 10.91 -7.79 7.23
C ALA A 356 12.08 -8.66 7.69
N ARG A 357 12.17 -9.90 7.19
CA ARG A 357 13.28 -10.81 7.50
C ARG A 357 14.63 -10.33 6.96
N MET A 358 14.66 -9.76 5.75
CA MET A 358 15.89 -9.22 5.15
C MET A 358 16.44 -8.01 5.92
N LEU A 359 15.55 -7.23 6.54
CA LEU A 359 15.90 -6.04 7.32
C LEU A 359 16.02 -6.31 8.83
N ASP A 360 15.86 -7.56 9.25
CA ASP A 360 15.81 -8.00 10.64
C ASP A 360 14.79 -7.22 11.51
N ILE A 361 13.58 -6.96 10.99
CA ILE A 361 12.53 -6.18 11.68
C ILE A 361 11.28 -7.00 12.00
N PRO A 362 10.53 -6.65 13.05
CA PRO A 362 9.23 -7.26 13.30
C PRO A 362 8.21 -6.93 12.20
N ILE A 363 7.29 -7.87 12.00
CA ILE A 363 6.10 -7.70 11.16
C ILE A 363 4.86 -8.22 11.89
N VAL A 364 3.76 -7.48 11.81
CA VAL A 364 2.46 -7.84 12.40
C VAL A 364 1.45 -8.11 11.30
N LEU A 365 0.97 -9.35 11.23
CA LEU A 365 -0.09 -9.80 10.34
C LEU A 365 -1.38 -9.87 11.15
N GLY A 366 -2.31 -8.95 10.91
CA GLY A 366 -3.54 -8.87 11.68
C GLY A 366 -4.75 -9.40 10.92
N SER A 367 -5.57 -10.20 11.59
CA SER A 367 -6.85 -10.63 11.03
C SER A 367 -7.83 -11.17 12.06
N ALA A 368 -9.13 -11.04 11.78
CA ALA A 368 -10.17 -11.81 12.46
C ALA A 368 -10.34 -13.23 11.89
N THR A 369 -9.98 -13.42 10.62
CA THR A 369 -10.08 -14.69 9.89
C THR A 369 -8.77 -14.94 9.16
N PRO A 370 -7.72 -15.37 9.87
CA PRO A 370 -6.41 -15.61 9.28
C PRO A 370 -6.49 -16.52 8.07
N SER A 371 -5.65 -16.24 7.07
CA SER A 371 -5.42 -17.13 5.95
C SER A 371 -4.89 -18.49 6.43
N PHE A 372 -5.19 -19.55 5.69
CA PHE A 372 -4.71 -20.88 6.05
C PHE A 372 -3.18 -20.96 6.07
N GLU A 373 -2.48 -20.22 5.19
CA GLU A 373 -1.01 -20.23 5.18
C GLU A 373 -0.44 -19.56 6.43
N SER A 374 -1.00 -18.42 6.85
CA SER A 374 -0.57 -17.74 8.08
C SER A 374 -0.91 -18.56 9.32
N TRP A 375 -2.11 -19.17 9.37
CA TRP A 375 -2.51 -20.07 10.45
C TRP A 375 -1.58 -21.28 10.56
N HIS A 376 -1.27 -21.94 9.44
CA HIS A 376 -0.36 -23.08 9.39
C HIS A 376 1.06 -22.72 9.87
N ASN A 377 1.58 -21.56 9.45
CA ASN A 377 2.87 -21.08 9.94
C ASN A 377 2.87 -20.80 11.44
N ALA A 378 1.76 -20.29 11.98
CA ALA A 378 1.62 -20.10 13.41
C ALA A 378 1.54 -21.44 14.17
N CYS A 379 0.79 -22.42 13.67
CA CYS A 379 0.75 -23.77 14.24
C CYS A 379 2.12 -24.47 14.22
N LYS A 380 2.96 -24.16 13.22
CA LYS A 380 4.35 -24.65 13.13
C LYS A 380 5.36 -23.84 13.94
N ASN A 381 4.91 -22.82 14.69
CA ASN A 381 5.77 -21.87 15.41
C ASN A 381 6.73 -21.07 14.51
N ASN A 382 6.50 -21.02 13.20
CA ASN A 382 7.22 -20.09 12.31
C ASN A 382 6.76 -18.65 12.56
N TYR A 383 5.48 -18.46 12.90
CA TYR A 383 4.89 -17.18 13.31
C TYR A 383 4.49 -17.26 14.79
N LYS A 384 4.68 -16.16 15.52
CA LYS A 384 4.23 -16.04 16.90
C LYS A 384 2.76 -15.61 16.93
N MET A 385 1.88 -16.52 17.32
CA MET A 385 0.44 -16.23 17.47
C MET A 385 0.20 -15.32 18.67
N LEU A 386 -0.55 -14.23 18.47
CA LEU A 386 -1.06 -13.33 19.50
C LEU A 386 -2.59 -13.26 19.35
N THR A 387 -3.35 -13.42 20.44
CA THR A 387 -4.81 -13.52 20.37
C THR A 387 -5.51 -12.42 21.15
N LEU A 388 -6.52 -11.80 20.53
CA LEU A 388 -7.47 -10.90 21.18
C LEU A 388 -8.86 -11.55 21.11
N SER A 389 -9.28 -12.17 22.21
CA SER A 389 -10.45 -13.05 22.25
C SER A 389 -11.75 -12.27 22.46
N LYS A 390 -11.67 -11.07 23.06
CA LYS A 390 -12.83 -10.26 23.44
C LYS A 390 -12.99 -9.03 22.55
N ARG A 391 -14.25 -8.65 22.28
CA ARG A 391 -14.56 -7.35 21.66
C ARG A 391 -14.31 -6.23 22.66
N VAL A 392 -13.90 -5.06 22.16
CA VAL A 392 -13.71 -3.87 22.99
C VAL A 392 -15.02 -3.58 23.76
N ARG A 393 -14.90 -3.19 25.04
CA ARG A 393 -16.02 -3.01 25.99
C ARG A 393 -16.83 -4.27 26.29
N ASN A 394 -16.29 -5.48 26.09
CA ASN A 394 -16.96 -6.75 26.39
C ASN A 394 -18.33 -6.93 25.70
N LEU A 395 -18.50 -6.38 24.50
CA LEU A 395 -19.73 -6.56 23.72
C LEU A 395 -19.89 -8.05 23.30
N PRO A 396 -21.09 -8.65 23.42
CA PRO A 396 -21.31 -10.04 23.03
C PRO A 396 -21.18 -10.24 21.51
N MET A 397 -20.94 -11.49 21.12
CA MET A 397 -21.05 -11.91 19.71
C MET A 397 -22.52 -11.94 19.29
N PRO A 398 -22.84 -11.60 18.03
CA PRO A 398 -24.20 -11.72 17.53
C PRO A 398 -24.64 -13.20 17.54
N PRO A 399 -25.93 -13.50 17.85
CA PRO A 399 -26.44 -14.86 17.78
C PRO A 399 -26.43 -15.37 16.34
N VAL A 400 -26.00 -16.63 16.15
CA VAL A 400 -25.96 -17.31 14.85
C VAL A 400 -26.94 -18.46 14.86
N TYR A 401 -27.79 -18.53 13.83
CA TYR A 401 -28.78 -19.60 13.65
C TYR A 401 -28.45 -20.37 12.37
N ILE A 402 -28.33 -21.70 12.48
CA ILE A 402 -28.14 -22.58 11.34
C ILE A 402 -29.51 -23.12 10.93
N VAL A 403 -29.90 -22.88 9.67
CA VAL A 403 -31.17 -23.35 9.11
C VAL A 403 -30.88 -24.54 8.19
N ASP A 404 -31.41 -25.72 8.52
CA ASP A 404 -31.29 -26.89 7.66
C ASP A 404 -32.25 -26.79 6.48
N MET A 405 -31.69 -26.52 5.29
CA MET A 405 -32.43 -26.38 4.03
C MET A 405 -33.06 -27.69 3.53
N LYS A 406 -32.78 -28.84 4.15
CA LYS A 406 -33.45 -30.12 3.85
C LYS A 406 -34.81 -30.22 4.53
N THR A 407 -34.95 -29.66 5.73
CA THR A 407 -36.15 -29.79 6.56
C THR A 407 -36.97 -28.51 6.61
N SER A 408 -36.34 -27.34 6.43
CA SER A 408 -37.05 -26.06 6.49
C SER A 408 -37.96 -25.85 5.28
N PRO A 409 -39.21 -25.38 5.49
CA PRO A 409 -40.12 -25.06 4.40
C PRO A 409 -39.55 -23.94 3.52
N PRO A 410 -39.76 -24.00 2.19
CA PRO A 410 -39.43 -22.88 1.32
C PRO A 410 -40.37 -21.69 1.62
N ALA A 411 -39.83 -20.48 1.60
CA ALA A 411 -40.59 -19.23 1.79
C ALA A 411 -41.73 -19.02 0.77
N SER A 412 -41.60 -19.61 -0.41
CA SER A 412 -42.63 -19.62 -1.46
C SER A 412 -42.32 -20.73 -2.47
N PRO A 413 -43.33 -21.36 -3.09
CA PRO A 413 -43.13 -22.29 -4.22
C PRO A 413 -42.31 -21.67 -5.36
N SER A 414 -42.47 -20.37 -5.63
CA SER A 414 -41.74 -19.65 -6.69
C SER A 414 -40.24 -19.53 -6.45
N LEU A 415 -39.81 -19.60 -5.18
CA LEU A 415 -38.40 -19.48 -4.78
C LEU A 415 -37.65 -20.82 -4.82
N ARG A 416 -38.34 -21.92 -5.16
CA ARG A 416 -37.76 -23.26 -5.37
C ARG A 416 -36.79 -23.71 -4.25
N GLY A 417 -37.06 -23.32 -3.01
CA GLY A 417 -36.22 -23.67 -1.85
C GLY A 417 -34.89 -22.94 -1.74
N MET A 418 -34.68 -21.82 -2.46
CA MET A 418 -33.49 -20.97 -2.31
C MET A 418 -33.51 -20.14 -1.01
N ILE A 419 -34.71 -19.81 -0.51
CA ILE A 419 -34.92 -19.04 0.72
C ILE A 419 -35.87 -19.85 1.61
N SER A 420 -35.45 -20.12 2.84
CA SER A 420 -36.28 -20.75 3.85
C SER A 420 -37.30 -19.77 4.44
N GLU A 421 -38.40 -20.30 4.96
CA GLU A 421 -39.39 -19.50 5.70
C GLU A 421 -38.76 -18.79 6.90
N ASP A 422 -37.84 -19.45 7.61
CA ASP A 422 -37.08 -18.88 8.73
C ASP A 422 -36.29 -17.63 8.32
N LEU A 423 -35.56 -17.72 7.21
CA LEU A 423 -34.81 -16.58 6.67
C LEU A 423 -35.75 -15.46 6.26
N GLN A 424 -36.86 -15.76 5.59
CA GLN A 424 -37.84 -14.76 5.18
C GLN A 424 -38.47 -14.04 6.38
N LYS A 425 -38.81 -14.76 7.46
CA LYS A 425 -39.30 -14.17 8.71
C LYS A 425 -38.26 -13.25 9.33
N GLY A 426 -37.00 -13.68 9.39
CA GLY A 426 -35.88 -12.87 9.88
C GLY A 426 -35.70 -11.59 9.07
N MET A 427 -35.75 -11.68 7.74
CA MET A 427 -35.66 -10.53 6.84
C MET A 427 -36.82 -9.54 7.05
N LYS A 428 -38.06 -10.03 7.10
CA LYS A 428 -39.25 -9.20 7.35
C LYS A 428 -39.16 -8.48 8.70
N ARG A 429 -38.74 -9.18 9.75
CA ARG A 429 -38.53 -8.60 11.08
C ARG A 429 -37.51 -7.47 11.03
N ALA A 430 -36.33 -7.70 10.45
CA ALA A 430 -35.29 -6.68 10.34
C ALA A 430 -35.80 -5.43 9.59
N LEU A 431 -36.48 -5.61 8.46
CA LEU A 431 -37.02 -4.50 7.68
C LEU A 431 -38.16 -3.76 8.38
N SER A 432 -39.04 -4.48 9.11
CA SER A 432 -40.14 -3.86 9.87
C SER A 432 -39.64 -2.96 11.02
N GLN A 433 -38.41 -3.16 11.47
CA GLN A 433 -37.75 -2.37 12.49
C GLN A 433 -36.85 -1.27 11.90
N ASN A 434 -37.06 -0.88 10.64
CA ASN A 434 -36.20 0.04 9.88
C ASN A 434 -34.72 -0.40 9.81
N GLY A 435 -34.44 -1.69 10.00
CA GLY A 435 -33.12 -2.27 9.81
C GLY A 435 -32.81 -2.53 8.34
N GLN A 436 -31.58 -2.96 8.08
CA GLN A 436 -31.12 -3.38 6.76
C GLN A 436 -30.82 -4.88 6.74
N VAL A 437 -31.00 -5.50 5.58
CA VAL A 437 -30.69 -6.92 5.36
C VAL A 437 -29.59 -7.02 4.32
N MET A 438 -28.54 -7.77 4.64
CA MET A 438 -27.50 -8.14 3.69
C MET A 438 -27.61 -9.63 3.38
N LEU A 439 -27.81 -9.97 2.10
CA LEU A 439 -27.82 -11.35 1.61
C LEU A 439 -26.53 -11.59 0.82
N PHE A 440 -25.75 -12.58 1.26
CA PHE A 440 -24.52 -12.98 0.57
C PHE A 440 -24.78 -14.15 -0.37
N LEU A 441 -24.28 -14.02 -1.60
CA LEU A 441 -24.34 -15.04 -2.64
C LEU A 441 -22.93 -15.31 -3.16
N ASN A 442 -22.70 -16.52 -3.67
CA ASN A 442 -21.43 -16.86 -4.33
C ASN A 442 -21.17 -15.95 -5.54
N ARG A 443 -19.89 -15.69 -5.84
CA ARG A 443 -19.50 -14.93 -7.05
C ARG A 443 -20.04 -15.62 -8.30
N ARG A 444 -20.51 -14.85 -9.27
CA ARG A 444 -21.00 -15.39 -10.55
C ARG A 444 -19.92 -16.25 -11.20
N GLY A 445 -20.26 -17.50 -11.52
CA GLY A 445 -19.35 -18.46 -12.18
C GLY A 445 -18.40 -19.25 -11.26
N PHE A 446 -18.46 -19.09 -9.93
CA PHE A 446 -17.54 -19.77 -9.01
C PHE A 446 -17.91 -21.24 -8.75
N HIS A 447 -19.19 -21.60 -8.73
CA HIS A 447 -19.66 -22.97 -8.51
C HIS A 447 -20.96 -23.23 -9.28
N THR A 448 -20.89 -24.07 -10.31
CA THR A 448 -22.06 -24.59 -11.02
C THR A 448 -22.17 -26.09 -10.79
N PHE A 449 -22.08 -26.56 -9.54
CA PHE A 449 -22.38 -27.96 -9.26
C PHE A 449 -23.89 -28.20 -9.38
N ILE A 450 -24.25 -29.41 -9.82
CA ILE A 450 -25.66 -29.82 -9.87
C ILE A 450 -26.02 -30.43 -8.53
N GLN A 451 -27.13 -29.95 -7.98
CA GLN A 451 -27.75 -30.51 -6.79
C GLN A 451 -29.20 -30.87 -7.08
N CYS A 452 -29.62 -32.08 -6.70
CA CYS A 452 -31.02 -32.48 -6.76
C CYS A 452 -31.86 -31.59 -5.83
N PRO A 453 -32.91 -30.89 -6.31
CA PRO A 453 -33.73 -30.02 -5.47
C PRO A 453 -34.48 -30.76 -4.35
N THR A 454 -34.74 -32.05 -4.53
CA THR A 454 -35.52 -32.89 -3.61
C THR A 454 -34.64 -33.52 -2.53
N CYS A 455 -33.68 -34.37 -2.91
CA CYS A 455 -32.83 -35.10 -1.95
C CYS A 455 -31.53 -34.37 -1.58
N LYS A 456 -31.23 -33.26 -2.26
CA LYS A 456 -30.01 -32.45 -2.06
C LYS A 456 -28.68 -33.16 -2.37
N THR A 457 -28.71 -34.33 -3.02
CA THR A 457 -27.51 -35.02 -3.53
C THR A 457 -26.80 -34.16 -4.57
N VAL A 458 -25.46 -34.14 -4.50
CA VAL A 458 -24.57 -33.48 -5.45
C VAL A 458 -23.91 -34.56 -6.31
N GLU A 459 -23.80 -34.32 -7.62
CA GLU A 459 -23.12 -35.24 -8.53
C GLU A 459 -21.60 -35.11 -8.40
N ASN A 460 -20.95 -36.16 -7.91
CA ASN A 460 -19.50 -36.23 -7.72
C ASN A 460 -18.81 -36.97 -8.87
N CYS A 461 -17.56 -36.60 -9.15
CA CYS A 461 -16.70 -37.30 -10.10
C CYS A 461 -16.33 -38.68 -9.56
N LYS A 462 -16.41 -39.69 -10.43
CA LYS A 462 -16.13 -41.09 -10.06
C LYS A 462 -14.64 -41.37 -9.81
N HIS A 463 -13.75 -40.47 -10.26
CA HIS A 463 -12.29 -40.64 -10.16
C HIS A 463 -11.65 -39.93 -8.97
N CYS A 464 -12.16 -38.76 -8.58
CA CYS A 464 -11.56 -37.96 -7.49
C CYS A 464 -12.55 -37.52 -6.40
N ASP A 465 -13.81 -37.96 -6.48
CA ASP A 465 -14.88 -37.67 -5.50
C ASP A 465 -15.18 -36.16 -5.29
N LEU A 466 -14.71 -35.30 -6.20
CA LEU A 466 -15.05 -33.88 -6.22
C LEU A 466 -16.39 -33.64 -6.93
N ALA A 467 -17.17 -32.68 -6.44
CA ALA A 467 -18.40 -32.24 -7.09
C ALA A 467 -18.12 -31.79 -8.54
N MET A 468 -18.89 -32.33 -9.48
CA MET A 468 -18.76 -32.00 -10.91
C MET A 468 -19.36 -30.63 -11.22
N THR A 469 -18.75 -29.92 -12.17
CA THR A 469 -19.19 -28.60 -12.62
C THR A 469 -20.01 -28.72 -13.90
N PHE A 470 -21.24 -28.21 -13.88
CA PHE A 470 -22.11 -28.16 -15.04
C PHE A 470 -21.80 -26.95 -15.93
N HIS A 471 -21.43 -27.23 -17.17
CA HIS A 471 -21.16 -26.25 -18.21
C HIS A 471 -22.37 -26.06 -19.09
N LYS A 472 -23.29 -25.16 -18.70
CA LYS A 472 -24.57 -24.92 -19.40
C LYS A 472 -24.46 -24.75 -20.92
N ARG A 473 -23.43 -24.07 -21.42
CA ARG A 473 -23.24 -23.85 -22.89
C ARG A 473 -22.90 -25.13 -23.64
N LYS A 474 -22.18 -26.06 -23.01
CA LYS A 474 -21.78 -27.35 -23.59
C LYS A 474 -22.75 -28.47 -23.21
N ASN A 475 -23.61 -28.23 -22.23
CA ASN A 475 -24.52 -29.21 -21.64
C ASN A 475 -23.80 -30.48 -21.15
N ILE A 476 -22.65 -30.30 -20.50
CA ILE A 476 -21.84 -31.39 -19.92
C ILE A 476 -21.60 -31.14 -18.44
N LEU A 477 -21.41 -32.22 -17.69
CA LEU A 477 -20.71 -32.22 -16.40
C LEU A 477 -19.23 -32.42 -16.69
N LEU A 478 -18.38 -31.62 -16.05
CA LEU A 478 -16.93 -31.69 -16.19
C LEU A 478 -16.28 -31.62 -14.81
N CYS A 479 -15.39 -32.55 -14.52
CA CYS A 479 -14.48 -32.46 -13.39
C CYS A 479 -13.29 -31.58 -13.74
N HIS A 480 -13.16 -30.41 -13.11
CA HIS A 480 -12.00 -29.51 -13.34
C HIS A 480 -10.68 -30.00 -12.74
N HIS A 481 -10.70 -31.09 -11.97
CA HIS A 481 -9.51 -31.67 -11.39
C HIS A 481 -8.90 -32.75 -12.29
N CYS A 482 -9.68 -33.76 -12.70
CA CYS A 482 -9.17 -34.87 -13.52
C CYS A 482 -9.55 -34.79 -15.00
N GLY A 483 -10.49 -33.92 -15.38
CA GLY A 483 -10.94 -33.74 -16.77
C GLY A 483 -12.04 -34.69 -17.24
N ASP A 484 -12.57 -35.54 -16.35
CA ASP A 484 -13.74 -36.42 -16.57
C ASP A 484 -15.00 -35.65 -16.98
#